data_AF-A0A2T7C281-F1
#
_entry.id   AF-A0A2T7C281-F1
#
_cell.length_a   1.000
_cell.length_b   1.000
_cell.length_c   1.000
_cell.angle_alpha   90.00
_cell.angle_beta   90.00
_cell.angle_gamma   90.00
#
_symmetry.space_group_name_H-M   'P 1'
#
loop_
_entity.id
_entity.type
_entity.pdbx_description
1 polymer ?
#
loop_
_entity_poly.entity_id
_entity_poly.type
_entity_poly.pdbx_seq_one_letter_code
_entity_poly.pdbx_strand_id
1 'polypeptide(L)'
;MLTALLIVQNLGSAMADVVIDAMVAEAVRLAGPEFSGDLQSLSWSSMAVGGILGNLLGGYALSNLPIHAIYVVFSALPFFQLVSCLFVEDAPKGFQSAIDEHNYVDNQSAVTAFSGKGSSEALGYEGTRRRKGTRKINKRRPLSKWTEANEKHNASVNSSPSLSLRSAFFSLCTAFKQPTILRPMAWFFFSNVTIPNISTVMFYYQTEELHLEASFIGTARVIGWFSLILGTYTYNRYFKRKKLRNILVFAHVGLAITILLDIALVSRLHVPYGIGDKYMVLWGSALADAINQFKMMPFLILSGQLCPPGIEGTLFALFMSINNLGSTLGSFLGAALASVLNISTAQFDNLALGLGVQLIGTLLPIGFLFLIPKEVTGLTS
;
A
#
# COMPACT_ATOMS: atom_id res chain seq x y z
N MET A 1 -2.67 12.20 -30.29
CA MET A 1 -4.05 12.06 -29.76
C MET A 1 -4.21 10.78 -28.96
N LEU A 2 -3.96 9.58 -29.53
CA LEU A 2 -4.04 8.30 -28.79
C LEU A 2 -3.16 8.26 -27.54
N THR A 3 -1.91 8.70 -27.65
CA THR A 3 -0.98 8.77 -26.51
C THR A 3 -1.49 9.66 -25.38
N ALA A 4 -2.08 10.82 -25.71
CA ALA A 4 -2.67 11.73 -24.72
C ALA A 4 -3.87 11.07 -24.01
N LEU A 5 -4.75 10.39 -24.75
CA LEU A 5 -5.88 9.64 -24.17
C LEU A 5 -5.41 8.51 -23.25
N LEU A 6 -4.38 7.75 -23.64
CA LEU A 6 -3.80 6.70 -22.81
C LEU A 6 -3.16 7.26 -21.54
N ILE A 7 -2.49 8.42 -21.62
CA ILE A 7 -1.92 9.09 -20.45
C ILE A 7 -3.04 9.50 -19.48
N VAL A 8 -4.11 10.11 -19.98
CA VAL A 8 -5.25 10.52 -19.14
C VAL A 8 -5.92 9.30 -18.49
N GLN A 9 -6.10 8.21 -19.23
CA GLN A 9 -6.67 6.98 -18.70
C GLN A 9 -5.79 6.35 -17.62
N ASN A 10 -4.48 6.21 -17.87
CA ASN A 10 -3.55 5.65 -16.90
C ASN A 10 -3.42 6.54 -15.66
N LEU A 11 -3.45 7.86 -15.82
CA LEU A 11 -3.46 8.81 -14.71
C LEU A 11 -4.71 8.64 -13.84
N GLY A 12 -5.89 8.55 -14.45
CA GLY A 12 -7.15 8.32 -13.74
C GLY A 12 -7.15 7.00 -12.98
N SER A 13 -6.69 5.91 -13.61
CA SER A 13 -6.57 4.61 -12.96
C SER A 13 -5.60 4.64 -11.77
N ALA A 14 -4.44 5.29 -11.93
CA ALA A 14 -3.44 5.40 -10.86
C ALA A 14 -3.96 6.25 -9.69
N MET A 15 -4.70 7.32 -9.96
CA MET A 15 -5.33 8.14 -8.91
C MET A 15 -6.37 7.33 -8.14
N ALA A 16 -7.24 6.60 -8.83
CA ALA A 16 -8.27 5.79 -8.18
C ALA A 16 -7.65 4.71 -7.28
N ASP A 17 -6.61 4.02 -7.75
CA ASP A 17 -5.90 2.97 -7.00
C ASP A 17 -5.30 3.51 -5.70
N VAL A 18 -4.56 4.63 -5.79
CA VAL A 18 -3.93 5.27 -4.62
C VAL A 18 -4.96 5.77 -3.61
N VAL A 19 -6.10 6.31 -4.08
CA VAL A 19 -7.18 6.77 -3.20
C VAL A 19 -7.83 5.60 -2.48
N ILE A 20 -8.15 4.51 -3.19
CA ILE A 20 -8.74 3.30 -2.60
C ILE A 20 -7.81 2.74 -1.52
N ASP A 21 -6.53 2.61 -1.83
CA ASP A 21 -5.56 2.09 -0.86
C ASP A 21 -5.39 3.03 0.34
N ALA A 22 -5.40 4.35 0.14
CA ALA A 22 -5.36 5.33 1.22
C ALA A 22 -6.59 5.23 2.15
N MET A 23 -7.78 5.05 1.57
CA MET A 23 -9.02 4.84 2.33
C MET A 23 -8.98 3.53 3.12
N VAL A 24 -8.48 2.45 2.51
CA VAL A 24 -8.30 1.16 3.20
C VAL A 24 -7.28 1.30 4.34
N ALA A 25 -6.19 2.02 4.13
CA ALA A 25 -5.18 2.28 5.17
C ALA A 25 -5.76 3.09 6.35
N GLU A 26 -6.57 4.11 6.09
CA GLU A 26 -7.26 4.87 7.13
C GLU A 26 -8.26 4.00 7.90
N ALA A 27 -9.05 3.19 7.19
CA ALA A 27 -9.99 2.24 7.81
C ALA A 27 -9.27 1.19 8.68
N VAL A 28 -8.13 0.70 8.20
CA VAL A 28 -7.24 -0.23 8.90
C VAL A 28 -6.73 0.34 10.23
N ARG A 29 -6.38 1.63 10.24
CA ARG A 29 -5.94 2.31 11.47
C ARG A 29 -7.09 2.51 12.45
N LEU A 30 -8.27 2.91 11.96
CA LEU A 30 -9.47 3.11 12.80
C LEU A 30 -9.95 1.82 13.47
N ALA A 31 -9.82 0.67 12.79
CA ALA A 31 -10.21 -0.63 13.33
C ALA A 31 -9.20 -1.22 14.32
N GLY A 32 -7.98 -0.66 14.41
CA GLY A 32 -6.92 -1.12 15.29
C GLY A 32 -6.05 -2.26 14.70
N PRO A 33 -4.89 -2.54 15.32
CA PRO A 33 -3.87 -3.44 14.78
C PRO A 33 -4.36 -4.87 14.57
N GLU A 34 -5.20 -5.41 15.44
CA GLU A 34 -5.71 -6.79 15.30
C GLU A 34 -6.47 -7.00 13.98
N PHE A 35 -7.26 -6.02 13.56
CA PHE A 35 -8.12 -6.09 12.38
C PHE A 35 -7.46 -5.55 11.10
N SER A 36 -6.30 -4.89 11.20
CA SER A 36 -5.56 -4.29 10.08
C SER A 36 -5.28 -5.28 8.93
N GLY A 37 -4.80 -6.48 9.28
CA GLY A 37 -4.49 -7.51 8.27
C GLY A 37 -5.74 -8.07 7.59
N ASP A 38 -6.88 -8.07 8.26
CA ASP A 38 -8.11 -8.70 7.77
C ASP A 38 -8.78 -7.78 6.74
N LEU A 39 -8.88 -6.48 7.03
CA LEU A 39 -9.35 -5.45 6.10
C LEU A 39 -8.51 -5.39 4.82
N GLN A 40 -7.19 -5.39 4.95
CA GLN A 40 -6.31 -5.35 3.79
C GLN A 40 -6.42 -6.64 2.95
N SER A 41 -6.52 -7.79 3.62
CA SER A 41 -6.73 -9.08 2.93
C SER A 41 -8.06 -9.13 2.18
N LEU A 42 -9.11 -8.50 2.73
CA LEU A 42 -10.42 -8.40 2.09
C LEU A 42 -10.39 -7.52 0.84
N SER A 43 -9.76 -6.35 0.93
CA SER A 43 -9.57 -5.44 -0.22
C SER A 43 -8.86 -6.17 -1.37
N TRP A 44 -7.77 -6.86 -1.06
CA TRP A 44 -6.98 -7.59 -2.05
C TRP A 44 -7.69 -8.81 -2.62
N SER A 45 -8.48 -9.50 -1.80
CA SER A 45 -9.34 -10.58 -2.30
C SER A 45 -10.41 -10.05 -3.26
N SER A 46 -10.98 -8.88 -2.98
CA SER A 46 -11.92 -8.21 -3.89
C SER A 46 -11.26 -7.80 -5.21
N MET A 47 -10.05 -7.22 -5.15
CA MET A 47 -9.23 -6.92 -6.33
C MET A 47 -8.94 -8.17 -7.15
N ALA A 48 -8.60 -9.29 -6.51
CA ALA A 48 -8.35 -10.56 -7.19
C ALA A 48 -9.59 -11.09 -7.92
N VAL A 49 -10.77 -11.01 -7.28
CA VAL A 49 -12.05 -11.39 -7.91
C VAL A 49 -12.34 -10.52 -9.13
N GLY A 50 -12.15 -9.20 -9.01
CA GLY A 50 -12.28 -8.27 -10.13
C GLY A 50 -11.31 -8.60 -11.27
N GLY A 51 -10.07 -8.96 -10.94
CA GLY A 51 -9.05 -9.38 -11.89
C GLY A 51 -9.37 -10.69 -12.62
N ILE A 52 -9.92 -11.69 -11.91
CA ILE A 52 -10.40 -12.95 -12.50
C ILE A 52 -11.52 -12.68 -13.50
N LEU A 53 -12.55 -11.94 -13.06
CA LEU A 53 -13.69 -11.60 -13.91
C LEU A 53 -13.25 -10.77 -15.12
N GLY A 54 -12.38 -9.78 -14.92
CA GLY A 54 -11.84 -8.93 -15.97
C GLY A 54 -11.03 -9.69 -17.02
N ASN A 55 -10.14 -10.59 -16.60
CA ASN A 55 -9.35 -11.39 -17.54
C ASN A 55 -10.17 -12.44 -18.28
N LEU A 56 -11.16 -13.07 -17.63
CA LEU A 56 -12.07 -14.01 -18.28
C LEU A 56 -12.97 -13.32 -19.30
N LEU A 57 -13.59 -12.19 -18.91
CA LEU A 57 -14.42 -11.38 -19.81
C LEU A 57 -13.58 -10.78 -20.94
N GLY A 58 -12.35 -10.32 -20.66
CA GLY A 58 -11.43 -9.79 -21.66
C GLY A 58 -11.00 -10.83 -22.67
N GLY A 59 -10.65 -12.04 -22.22
CA GLY A 59 -10.32 -13.16 -23.10
C GLY A 59 -11.51 -13.55 -23.99
N TYR A 60 -12.70 -13.71 -23.39
CA TYR A 60 -13.92 -14.04 -24.14
C TYR A 60 -14.29 -12.96 -25.17
N ALA A 61 -14.24 -11.68 -24.77
CA ALA A 61 -14.56 -10.55 -25.61
C ALA A 61 -13.59 -10.43 -26.79
N LEU A 62 -12.29 -10.66 -26.57
CA LEU A 62 -11.28 -10.58 -27.63
C LEU A 62 -11.48 -11.64 -28.73
N SER A 63 -12.00 -12.83 -28.37
CA SER A 63 -12.21 -13.93 -29.32
C SER A 63 -13.55 -13.88 -30.05
N ASN A 64 -14.59 -13.27 -29.46
CA ASN A 64 -15.96 -13.36 -29.97
C ASN A 64 -16.61 -12.03 -30.35
N LEU A 65 -16.05 -10.90 -29.91
CA LEU A 65 -16.65 -9.58 -30.14
C LEU A 65 -15.77 -8.70 -31.03
N PRO A 66 -16.38 -7.88 -31.90
CA PRO A 66 -15.64 -6.87 -32.65
C PRO A 66 -15.17 -5.74 -31.71
N ILE A 67 -14.02 -5.14 -32.02
CA ILE A 67 -13.30 -4.17 -31.18
C ILE A 67 -14.19 -3.01 -30.68
N HIS A 68 -15.11 -2.50 -31.50
CA HIS A 68 -16.01 -1.41 -31.11
C HIS A 68 -16.97 -1.82 -29.97
N ALA A 69 -17.49 -3.04 -29.99
CA ALA A 69 -18.34 -3.58 -28.94
C ALA A 69 -17.53 -3.80 -27.65
N ILE A 70 -16.27 -4.23 -27.77
CA ILE A 70 -15.35 -4.37 -26.63
C ILE A 70 -15.18 -3.03 -25.91
N TYR A 71 -14.89 -1.95 -26.64
CA TYR A 71 -14.74 -0.63 -26.02
C TYR A 71 -16.00 -0.17 -25.29
N VAL A 72 -17.18 -0.36 -25.88
CA VAL A 72 -18.46 0.02 -25.26
C VAL A 72 -18.69 -0.78 -23.97
N VAL A 73 -18.56 -2.12 -24.01
CA VAL A 73 -18.75 -2.99 -22.85
C VAL A 73 -17.75 -2.64 -21.74
N PHE A 74 -16.47 -2.45 -22.06
CA PHE A 74 -15.46 -2.13 -21.07
C PHE A 74 -15.59 -0.72 -20.49
N SER A 75 -16.13 0.25 -21.25
CA SER A 75 -16.40 1.60 -20.74
C SER A 75 -17.52 1.66 -19.69
N ALA A 76 -18.41 0.66 -19.67
CA ALA A 76 -19.44 0.55 -18.63
C ALA A 76 -18.85 0.28 -17.24
N LEU A 77 -17.68 -0.38 -17.16
CA LEU A 77 -17.02 -0.70 -15.90
C LEU A 77 -16.52 0.56 -15.16
N PRO A 78 -15.73 1.48 -15.79
CA PRO A 78 -15.41 2.77 -15.19
C PRO A 78 -16.63 3.63 -14.88
N PHE A 79 -17.70 3.54 -15.68
CA PHE A 79 -18.93 4.27 -15.39
C PHE A 79 -19.58 3.78 -14.09
N PHE A 80 -19.65 2.47 -13.89
CA PHE A 80 -20.13 1.89 -12.63
C PHE A 80 -19.24 2.29 -11.44
N GLN A 81 -17.91 2.27 -11.62
CA GLN A 81 -16.96 2.75 -10.62
C GLN A 81 -17.23 4.21 -10.24
N LEU A 82 -17.45 5.09 -11.23
CA LEU A 82 -17.78 6.50 -11.01
C LEU A 82 -19.08 6.66 -10.21
N VAL A 83 -20.12 5.90 -10.56
CA VAL A 83 -21.38 5.90 -9.82
C VAL A 83 -21.16 5.43 -8.38
N SER A 84 -20.37 4.38 -8.16
CA SER A 84 -20.05 3.90 -6.81
C SER A 84 -19.31 4.96 -5.99
N CYS A 85 -18.39 5.71 -6.60
CA CYS A 85 -17.69 6.81 -5.91
C CYS A 85 -18.65 7.92 -5.45
N LEU A 86 -19.76 8.17 -6.14
CA LEU A 86 -20.75 9.18 -5.72
C LEU A 86 -21.50 8.80 -4.44
N PHE A 87 -21.54 7.51 -4.10
CA PHE A 87 -22.19 7.00 -2.88
C PHE A 87 -21.23 6.87 -1.69
N VAL A 88 -19.93 7.04 -1.89
CA VAL A 88 -18.95 7.01 -0.81
C VAL A 88 -19.07 8.31 -0.03
N GLU A 89 -19.51 8.20 1.23
CA GLU A 89 -19.67 9.34 2.11
C GLU A 89 -18.35 9.62 2.85
N ASP A 90 -17.73 10.76 2.56
CA ASP A 90 -16.52 11.22 3.25
C ASP A 90 -16.90 11.72 4.64
N ALA A 91 -16.62 10.94 5.69
CA ALA A 91 -16.69 11.44 7.06
C ALA A 91 -15.34 12.05 7.46
N PRO A 92 -15.20 13.38 7.59
CA PRO A 92 -13.92 14.02 7.90
C PRO A 92 -13.62 13.86 9.39
N LYS A 93 -13.15 12.68 9.82
CA LYS A 93 -12.87 12.42 11.23
C LYS A 93 -11.45 12.82 11.65
N GLY A 94 -10.53 13.00 10.70
CA GLY A 94 -9.11 13.28 10.98
C GLY A 94 -8.77 14.74 11.36
N PHE A 95 -9.60 15.72 10.99
CA PHE A 95 -9.30 17.14 11.27
C PHE A 95 -9.85 17.63 12.62
N GLN A 96 -10.97 17.05 13.07
CA GLN A 96 -11.59 17.44 14.34
C GLN A 96 -10.77 16.98 15.55
N SER A 97 -10.14 15.79 15.47
CA SER A 97 -9.33 15.24 16.57
C SER A 97 -8.04 16.03 16.84
N ALA A 98 -7.43 16.62 15.80
CA ALA A 98 -6.24 17.45 15.96
C ALA A 98 -6.55 18.81 16.61
N ILE A 99 -7.76 19.35 16.38
CA ILE A 99 -8.23 20.59 17.01
C ILE A 99 -8.59 20.35 18.47
N ASP A 100 -9.18 19.19 18.80
CA ASP A 100 -9.53 18.85 20.19
C ASP A 100 -8.29 18.56 21.07
N GLU A 101 -7.24 17.93 20.53
CA GLU A 101 -5.97 17.75 21.26
C GLU A 101 -5.24 19.06 21.50
N HIS A 102 -5.22 19.98 20.53
CA HIS A 102 -4.57 21.29 20.69
C HIS A 102 -5.32 22.16 21.71
N ASN A 103 -6.66 22.10 21.72
CA ASN A 103 -7.49 22.79 22.71
C ASN A 103 -7.36 22.19 24.12
N TYR A 104 -7.08 20.90 24.27
CA TYR A 104 -6.88 20.26 25.58
C TYR A 104 -5.51 20.63 26.19
N VAL A 105 -4.45 20.69 25.37
CA VAL A 105 -3.10 21.05 25.82
C VAL A 105 -2.96 22.54 26.13
N ASP A 106 -3.60 23.43 25.37
CA ASP A 106 -3.61 24.87 25.67
C ASP A 106 -4.40 25.19 26.95
N ASN A 107 -5.53 24.50 27.20
CA ASN A 107 -6.28 24.70 28.44
C ASN A 107 -5.54 24.16 29.67
N GLN A 108 -4.75 23.08 29.52
CA GLN A 108 -3.96 22.57 30.61
C GLN A 108 -2.76 23.48 30.92
N SER A 109 -2.16 24.10 29.91
CA SER A 109 -1.06 25.07 30.06
C SER A 109 -1.52 26.42 30.64
N ALA A 110 -2.75 26.86 30.32
CA ALA A 110 -3.35 28.06 30.91
C ALA A 110 -3.78 27.85 32.37
N VAL A 111 -4.22 26.64 32.75
CA VAL A 111 -4.63 26.32 34.13
C VAL A 111 -3.43 26.15 35.07
N THR A 112 -2.27 25.67 34.61
CA THR A 112 -1.05 25.63 35.43
C THR A 112 -0.38 27.00 35.60
N ALA A 113 -0.67 27.98 34.75
CA ALA A 113 -0.07 29.32 34.83
C ALA A 113 -0.74 30.25 35.86
N PHE A 114 -1.90 29.88 36.42
CA PHE A 114 -2.68 30.73 37.34
C PHE A 114 -2.67 30.30 38.82
N SER A 115 -1.94 29.24 39.17
CA SER A 115 -1.82 28.78 40.57
C SER A 115 -0.37 28.81 41.05
N GLY A 116 0.13 30.01 41.36
CA GLY A 116 1.50 30.18 41.84
C GLY A 116 1.76 31.51 42.52
N LYS A 117 1.06 31.80 43.64
CA LYS A 117 1.51 32.79 44.64
C LYS A 117 0.77 32.58 45.96
N GLY A 118 1.47 32.08 46.97
CA GLY A 118 0.97 31.94 48.35
C GLY A 118 2.01 31.24 49.22
N SER A 119 2.43 31.91 50.29
CA SER A 119 3.65 31.71 51.08
C SER A 119 3.63 30.51 52.06
N SER A 120 4.84 30.14 52.48
CA SER A 120 5.29 29.20 53.52
C SER A 120 4.43 29.07 54.78
N GLU A 121 4.34 27.87 55.36
CA GLU A 121 5.06 27.44 56.58
C GLU A 121 4.66 26.02 57.04
N ALA A 122 5.48 25.44 57.91
CA ALA A 122 5.70 24.01 58.12
C ALA A 122 4.87 23.34 59.25
N LEU A 123 5.10 22.02 59.36
CA LEU A 123 4.99 21.11 60.52
C LEU A 123 3.67 20.39 60.81
N GLY A 124 3.81 19.08 61.06
CA GLY A 124 2.91 18.33 61.96
C GLY A 124 2.52 16.93 61.49
N TYR A 125 3.15 15.92 62.08
CA TYR A 125 2.89 14.48 61.90
C TYR A 125 1.63 14.00 62.66
N GLU A 126 1.10 12.86 62.21
CA GLU A 126 0.41 11.81 63.01
C GLU A 126 -1.12 11.89 63.30
N GLY A 127 -1.81 10.76 63.08
CA GLY A 127 -2.91 10.31 63.95
C GLY A 127 -4.35 10.13 63.40
N THR A 128 -4.66 8.92 62.93
CA THR A 128 -5.88 8.11 63.25
C THR A 128 -7.33 8.52 62.89
N ARG A 129 -8.06 7.50 62.38
CA ARG A 129 -9.47 7.08 62.63
C ARG A 129 -10.69 7.90 62.12
N ARG A 130 -11.39 7.28 61.14
CA ARG A 130 -12.80 6.78 61.18
C ARG A 130 -13.89 7.69 61.82
N ARG A 131 -14.92 8.12 61.05
CA ARG A 131 -16.36 7.71 61.13
C ARG A 131 -17.32 8.72 60.46
N LYS A 132 -18.39 8.17 59.85
CA LYS A 132 -19.59 8.78 59.22
C LYS A 132 -20.24 9.95 59.98
N GLY A 133 -20.88 10.86 59.25
CA GLY A 133 -21.93 11.74 59.80
C GLY A 133 -22.46 12.85 58.88
N THR A 134 -23.51 12.52 58.14
CA THR A 134 -24.63 13.33 57.59
C THR A 134 -24.68 14.85 57.89
N ARG A 135 -24.95 15.70 56.86
CA ARG A 135 -26.00 16.75 56.91
C ARG A 135 -26.24 17.50 55.58
N LYS A 136 -27.54 17.51 55.21
CA LYS A 136 -28.35 18.44 54.39
C LYS A 136 -27.68 19.70 53.83
N ILE A 137 -27.90 19.98 52.53
CA ILE A 137 -28.23 21.34 52.04
C ILE A 137 -29.33 21.25 50.97
N ASN A 138 -30.35 22.09 51.18
CA ASN A 138 -31.48 22.35 50.31
C ASN A 138 -31.32 23.80 49.82
N LYS A 139 -31.29 24.08 48.51
CA LYS A 139 -31.78 25.33 47.89
C LYS A 139 -31.58 25.34 46.36
N ARG A 140 -32.70 25.35 45.63
CA ARG A 140 -32.83 25.80 44.24
C ARG A 140 -33.04 27.32 44.22
N ARG A 141 -32.48 28.02 43.22
CA ARG A 141 -33.03 29.23 42.53
C ARG A 141 -32.10 29.69 41.38
N PRO A 142 -32.57 30.50 40.41
CA PRO A 142 -32.86 30.03 39.05
C PRO A 142 -31.87 30.53 37.98
N LEU A 143 -31.82 29.77 36.88
CA LEU A 143 -31.12 30.07 35.64
C LEU A 143 -31.85 31.20 34.90
N SER A 144 -31.25 32.40 34.84
CA SER A 144 -31.72 33.46 33.95
C SER A 144 -30.55 34.23 33.36
N LYS A 145 -30.59 34.37 32.03
CA LYS A 145 -29.83 35.28 31.18
C LYS A 145 -28.33 34.99 31.09
N TRP A 146 -27.93 34.27 30.03
CA TRP A 146 -26.68 34.51 29.26
C TRP A 146 -26.59 33.64 27.98
N THR A 147 -27.70 33.12 27.44
CA THR A 147 -27.72 32.32 26.19
C THR A 147 -28.28 33.11 25.01
N GLU A 148 -27.75 34.30 24.75
CA GLU A 148 -28.15 35.06 23.53
C GLU A 148 -27.06 36.01 22.99
N ALA A 149 -25.78 35.77 23.32
CA ALA A 149 -24.67 36.62 22.86
C ALA A 149 -23.48 35.89 22.22
N ASN A 150 -23.44 34.54 22.22
CA ASN A 150 -22.28 33.80 21.70
C ASN A 150 -22.49 33.08 20.36
N GLU A 151 -23.62 33.31 19.68
CA GLU A 151 -23.96 32.62 18.42
C GLU A 151 -23.63 33.44 17.16
N LYS A 152 -22.73 34.44 17.27
CA LYS A 152 -22.33 35.29 16.13
C LYS A 152 -20.82 35.45 15.94
N HIS A 153 -20.00 34.54 16.46
CA HIS A 153 -18.54 34.64 16.30
C HIS A 153 -17.82 33.35 15.88
N ASN A 154 -18.51 32.41 15.21
CA ASN A 154 -17.85 31.24 14.59
C ASN A 154 -18.31 31.00 13.14
N ALA A 155 -18.62 32.07 12.40
CA ALA A 155 -18.98 32.01 10.99
C ALA A 155 -17.99 32.83 10.14
N SER A 156 -16.69 32.51 10.23
CA SER A 156 -15.70 32.87 9.19
C SER A 156 -14.33 32.26 9.49
N VAL A 157 -14.20 30.94 9.45
CA VAL A 157 -12.89 30.34 9.14
C VAL A 157 -12.92 30.00 7.65
N ASN A 158 -12.68 31.02 6.82
CA ASN A 158 -12.20 30.79 5.47
C ASN A 158 -10.79 30.20 5.59
N SER A 159 -10.70 28.87 5.76
CA SER A 159 -9.46 28.15 5.54
C SER A 159 -9.15 28.28 4.05
N SER A 160 -8.21 29.15 3.71
CA SER A 160 -7.68 29.19 2.36
C SER A 160 -7.08 27.81 2.05
N PRO A 161 -7.49 27.14 0.96
CA PRO A 161 -6.99 25.79 0.63
C PRO A 161 -5.46 25.75 0.51
N SER A 162 -4.84 26.88 0.15
CA SER A 162 -3.39 27.05 0.08
C SER A 162 -2.68 26.96 1.43
N LEU A 163 -3.30 27.43 2.53
CA LEU A 163 -2.71 27.36 3.86
C LEU A 163 -2.74 25.92 4.41
N SER A 164 -3.81 25.17 4.10
CA SER A 164 -3.96 23.75 4.42
C SER A 164 -3.03 22.85 3.61
N LEU A 165 -2.80 23.16 2.33
CA LEU A 165 -1.85 22.40 1.49
C LEU A 165 -0.41 22.60 1.96
N ARG A 166 -0.04 23.82 2.34
CA ARG A 166 1.33 24.13 2.81
C ARG A 166 1.61 23.48 4.16
N SER A 167 0.63 23.45 5.07
CA SER A 167 0.77 22.73 6.34
C SER A 167 0.84 21.21 6.13
N ALA A 168 -0.02 20.63 5.28
CA ALA A 168 0.04 19.21 4.94
C ALA A 168 1.39 18.82 4.31
N PHE A 169 1.93 19.65 3.42
CA PHE A 169 3.25 19.45 2.82
C PHE A 169 4.38 19.53 3.84
N PHE A 170 4.33 20.50 4.76
CA PHE A 170 5.35 20.62 5.82
C PHE A 170 5.30 19.45 6.80
N SER A 171 4.09 19.02 7.19
CA SER A 171 3.88 17.83 8.03
C SER A 171 4.36 16.56 7.34
N LEU A 172 4.10 16.40 6.03
CA LEU A 172 4.61 15.28 5.23
C LEU A 172 6.14 15.29 5.18
N CYS A 173 6.76 16.44 4.92
CA CYS A 173 8.22 16.57 4.89
C CYS A 173 8.85 16.25 6.25
N THR A 174 8.19 16.65 7.34
CA THR A 174 8.61 16.34 8.70
C THR A 174 8.46 14.85 9.02
N ALA A 175 7.34 14.23 8.63
CA ALA A 175 7.12 12.78 8.80
C ALA A 175 8.11 11.96 7.97
N PHE A 176 8.35 12.35 6.71
CA PHE A 176 9.29 11.67 5.83
C PHE A 176 10.74 11.75 6.32
N LYS A 177 11.11 12.81 7.04
CA LYS A 177 12.44 12.93 7.68
C LYS A 177 12.63 12.01 8.88
N GLN A 178 11.56 11.39 9.41
CA GLN A 178 11.69 10.46 10.53
C GLN A 178 12.43 9.20 10.06
N PRO A 179 13.54 8.82 10.72
CA PRO A 179 14.36 7.68 10.30
C PRO A 179 13.60 6.35 10.39
N THR A 180 12.55 6.27 11.21
CA THR A 180 11.65 5.11 11.33
C THR A 180 10.88 4.84 10.04
N ILE A 181 10.55 5.89 9.27
CA ILE A 181 9.77 5.82 8.02
C ILE A 181 10.71 5.81 6.81
N LEU A 182 11.71 6.69 6.81
CA LEU A 182 12.63 6.85 5.69
C LEU A 182 13.44 5.58 5.39
N ARG A 183 13.91 4.87 6.43
CA ARG A 183 14.78 3.69 6.23
C ARG A 183 14.03 2.51 5.57
N PRO A 184 12.82 2.10 6.03
CA PRO A 184 12.02 1.11 5.31
C PRO A 184 11.64 1.54 3.89
N MET A 185 11.26 2.80 3.69
CA MET A 185 10.88 3.32 2.37
C MET A 185 12.06 3.33 1.39
N ALA A 186 13.25 3.76 1.84
CA ALA A 186 14.46 3.76 1.03
C ALA A 186 14.89 2.33 0.67
N TRP A 187 14.83 1.40 1.62
CA TRP A 187 15.09 -0.01 1.34
C TRP A 187 14.11 -0.56 0.29
N PHE A 188 12.83 -0.21 0.40
CA PHE A 188 11.80 -0.66 -0.54
C PHE A 188 12.00 -0.10 -1.95
N PHE A 189 12.30 1.20 -2.05
CA PHE A 189 12.64 1.85 -3.30
C PHE A 189 13.85 1.17 -3.95
N PHE A 190 14.93 0.99 -3.20
CA PHE A 190 16.13 0.33 -3.69
C PHE A 190 15.84 -1.12 -4.12
N SER A 191 15.05 -1.85 -3.33
CA SER A 191 14.61 -3.22 -3.63
C SER A 191 13.86 -3.35 -4.95
N ASN A 192 13.09 -2.33 -5.36
CA ASN A 192 12.41 -2.32 -6.67
C ASN A 192 13.32 -1.84 -7.81
N VAL A 193 14.20 -0.86 -7.56
CA VAL A 193 15.11 -0.32 -8.59
C VAL A 193 16.20 -1.32 -8.97
N THR A 194 16.71 -2.08 -8.00
CA THR A 194 17.82 -3.01 -8.23
C THR A 194 17.43 -4.22 -9.07
N ILE A 195 16.14 -4.56 -9.13
CA ILE A 195 15.64 -5.68 -9.93
C ILE A 195 15.34 -5.16 -11.35
N PRO A 196 16.20 -5.44 -12.36
CA PRO A 196 15.91 -5.06 -13.74
C PRO A 196 14.67 -5.81 -14.23
N ASN A 197 13.68 -5.09 -14.75
CA ASN A 197 12.43 -5.69 -15.21
C ASN A 197 12.56 -6.10 -16.68
N ILE A 198 12.71 -7.41 -16.93
CA ILE A 198 12.85 -8.01 -18.26
C ILE A 198 11.50 -8.62 -18.74
N SER A 199 10.39 -8.30 -18.07
CA SER A 199 9.07 -8.92 -18.34
C SER A 199 8.62 -8.76 -19.79
N THR A 200 8.90 -7.62 -20.42
CA THR A 200 8.56 -7.37 -21.84
C THR A 200 9.30 -8.32 -22.78
N VAL A 201 10.59 -8.57 -22.53
CA VAL A 201 11.39 -9.49 -23.35
C VAL A 201 10.94 -10.93 -23.12
N MET A 202 10.62 -11.28 -21.87
CA MET A 202 10.04 -12.59 -21.53
C MET A 202 8.70 -12.82 -22.23
N PHE A 203 7.85 -11.79 -22.31
CA PHE A 203 6.58 -11.87 -23.06
C PHE A 203 6.81 -12.11 -24.55
N TYR A 204 7.77 -11.43 -25.19
CA TYR A 204 8.13 -11.70 -26.58
C TYR A 204 8.67 -13.12 -26.77
N TYR A 205 9.51 -13.60 -25.86
CA TYR A 205 9.98 -14.99 -25.88
C TYR A 205 8.83 -15.99 -25.81
N GLN A 206 7.86 -15.78 -24.92
CA GLN A 206 6.70 -16.68 -24.78
C GLN A 206 5.80 -16.70 -26.02
N THR A 207 5.66 -15.58 -26.72
CA THR A 207 4.77 -15.43 -27.87
C THR A 207 5.43 -15.85 -29.20
N GLU A 208 6.69 -15.47 -29.42
CA GLU A 208 7.40 -15.70 -30.68
C GLU A 208 8.15 -17.05 -30.70
N GLU A 209 8.80 -17.47 -29.61
CA GLU A 209 9.60 -18.72 -29.57
C GLU A 209 8.81 -19.94 -29.07
N LEU A 210 7.95 -19.75 -28.06
CA LEU A 210 7.11 -20.83 -27.53
C LEU A 210 5.75 -20.91 -28.24
N HIS A 211 5.45 -19.97 -29.15
CA HIS A 211 4.19 -19.87 -29.88
C HIS A 211 2.94 -19.96 -28.97
N LEU A 212 3.02 -19.37 -27.77
CA LEU A 212 1.88 -19.34 -26.85
C LEU A 212 0.85 -18.31 -27.32
N GLU A 213 -0.39 -18.76 -27.45
CA GLU A 213 -1.51 -17.90 -27.82
C GLU A 213 -1.76 -16.84 -26.73
N ALA A 214 -2.10 -15.61 -27.13
CA ALA A 214 -2.40 -14.52 -26.18
C ALA A 214 -3.56 -14.88 -25.22
N SER A 215 -4.51 -15.71 -25.66
CA SER A 215 -5.59 -16.25 -24.83
C SER A 215 -5.07 -17.14 -23.68
N PHE A 216 -4.01 -17.91 -23.93
CA PHE A 216 -3.34 -18.72 -22.91
C PHE A 216 -2.61 -17.85 -21.88
N ILE A 217 -1.93 -16.79 -22.32
CA ILE A 217 -1.29 -15.81 -21.42
C ILE A 217 -2.35 -15.10 -20.55
N GLY A 218 -3.51 -14.77 -21.11
CA GLY A 218 -4.66 -14.25 -20.36
C GLY A 218 -5.16 -15.23 -19.29
N THR A 219 -5.25 -16.52 -19.64
CA THR A 219 -5.62 -17.59 -18.69
C THR A 219 -4.56 -17.78 -17.60
N ALA A 220 -3.28 -17.64 -17.93
CA ALA A 220 -2.19 -17.67 -16.94
C ALA A 220 -2.35 -16.58 -15.87
N ARG A 221 -2.79 -15.38 -16.26
CA ARG A 221 -3.08 -14.31 -15.29
C ARG A 221 -4.27 -14.61 -14.39
N VAL A 222 -5.26 -15.37 -14.85
CA VAL A 222 -6.36 -15.84 -13.99
C VAL A 222 -5.81 -16.72 -12.87
N ILE A 223 -4.86 -17.61 -13.19
CA ILE A 223 -4.17 -18.42 -12.17
C ILE A 223 -3.34 -17.53 -11.23
N GLY A 224 -2.70 -16.48 -11.75
CA GLY A 224 -2.04 -15.45 -10.94
C GLY A 224 -2.96 -14.82 -9.89
N TRP A 225 -4.21 -14.50 -10.25
CA TRP A 225 -5.19 -13.98 -9.30
C TRP A 225 -5.65 -15.02 -8.25
N PHE A 226 -5.78 -16.29 -8.61
CA PHE A 226 -6.00 -17.35 -7.61
C PHE A 226 -4.82 -17.47 -6.65
N SER A 227 -3.60 -17.36 -7.17
CA SER A 227 -2.36 -17.34 -6.39
C SER A 227 -2.33 -16.14 -5.43
N LEU A 228 -2.87 -14.98 -5.85
CA LEU A 228 -3.02 -13.81 -4.98
C LEU A 228 -3.95 -14.08 -3.79
N ILE A 229 -5.11 -14.70 -4.02
CA ILE A 229 -6.05 -15.06 -2.94
C ILE A 229 -5.39 -16.04 -1.97
N LEU A 230 -4.74 -17.08 -2.51
CA LEU A 230 -4.07 -18.10 -1.70
C LEU A 230 -2.88 -17.53 -0.92
N GLY A 231 -2.09 -16.66 -1.54
CA GLY A 231 -0.95 -15.96 -0.91
C GLY A 231 -1.41 -15.01 0.19
N THR A 232 -2.49 -14.27 -0.04
CA THR A 232 -3.14 -13.38 0.93
C THR A 232 -3.64 -14.16 2.15
N TYR A 233 -4.33 -15.28 1.91
CA TYR A 233 -4.80 -16.17 2.98
C TYR A 233 -3.63 -16.76 3.79
N THR A 234 -2.58 -17.21 3.10
CA THR A 234 -1.36 -17.75 3.73
C THR A 234 -0.65 -16.69 4.57
N TYR A 235 -0.58 -15.44 4.08
CA TYR A 235 -0.03 -14.30 4.80
C TYR A 235 -0.77 -14.05 6.11
N ASN A 236 -2.10 -13.96 6.05
CA ASN A 236 -2.92 -13.65 7.23
C ASN A 236 -2.83 -14.77 8.29
N ARG A 237 -2.76 -16.03 7.85
CA ARG A 237 -2.69 -17.18 8.77
C ARG A 237 -1.32 -17.37 9.41
N TYR A 238 -0.23 -17.24 8.65
CA TYR A 238 1.11 -17.65 9.10
C TYR A 238 2.12 -16.51 9.25
N PHE A 239 2.09 -15.50 8.38
CA PHE A 239 3.15 -14.49 8.30
C PHE A 239 2.84 -13.20 9.04
N LYS A 240 1.57 -12.88 9.32
CA LYS A 240 1.15 -11.71 10.12
C LYS A 240 1.85 -11.64 11.50
N ARG A 241 2.24 -12.79 12.07
CA ARG A 241 2.94 -12.88 13.37
C ARG A 241 4.47 -12.98 13.28
N LYS A 242 5.04 -13.07 12.08
CA LYS A 242 6.50 -13.19 11.87
C LYS A 242 7.12 -11.78 11.76
N LYS A 243 8.42 -11.68 12.05
CA LYS A 243 9.18 -10.43 11.91
C LYS A 243 9.22 -10.00 10.44
N LEU A 244 9.03 -8.71 10.17
CA LEU A 244 9.02 -8.15 8.81
C LEU A 244 10.26 -8.55 8.00
N ARG A 245 11.45 -8.49 8.60
CA ARG A 245 12.71 -8.89 7.95
C ARG A 245 12.66 -10.32 7.41
N ASN A 246 12.09 -11.27 8.15
CA ASN A 246 12.03 -12.67 7.73
C ASN A 246 11.05 -12.87 6.58
N ILE A 247 9.93 -12.12 6.58
CA ILE A 247 8.95 -12.13 5.51
C ILE A 247 9.61 -11.64 4.22
N LEU A 248 10.42 -10.58 4.29
CA LEU A 248 11.13 -10.01 3.14
C LEU A 248 12.26 -10.92 2.64
N VAL A 249 13.01 -11.57 3.53
CA VAL A 249 13.98 -12.61 3.11
C VAL A 249 13.25 -13.72 2.36
N PHE A 250 12.14 -14.21 2.88
CA PHE A 250 11.36 -15.28 2.24
C PHE A 250 10.82 -14.84 0.89
N ALA A 251 10.35 -13.59 0.77
CA ALA A 251 9.88 -13.03 -0.49
C ALA A 251 11.01 -12.96 -1.54
N HIS A 252 12.18 -12.45 -1.18
CA HIS A 252 13.32 -12.36 -2.11
C HIS A 252 13.89 -13.72 -2.49
N VAL A 253 13.91 -14.67 -1.55
CA VAL A 253 14.26 -16.07 -1.85
C VAL A 253 13.24 -16.70 -2.80
N GLY A 254 11.95 -16.45 -2.60
CA GLY A 254 10.90 -16.90 -3.52
C GLY A 254 11.06 -16.30 -4.92
N LEU A 255 11.34 -14.99 -5.02
CA LEU A 255 11.58 -14.32 -6.31
C LEU A 255 12.81 -14.93 -6.99
N ALA A 256 13.88 -15.19 -6.25
CA ALA A 256 15.08 -15.84 -6.77
C ALA A 256 14.76 -17.25 -7.30
N ILE A 257 13.95 -18.05 -6.59
CA ILE A 257 13.48 -19.37 -7.06
C ILE A 257 12.68 -19.22 -8.35
N THR A 258 11.81 -18.21 -8.45
CA THR A 258 11.00 -17.99 -9.65
C THR A 258 11.87 -17.61 -10.85
N ILE A 259 12.87 -16.75 -10.66
CA ILE A 259 13.84 -16.40 -11.70
C ILE A 259 14.69 -17.61 -12.10
N LEU A 260 15.02 -18.50 -11.16
CA LEU A 260 15.69 -19.77 -11.48
C LEU A 260 14.81 -20.69 -12.35
N LEU A 261 13.50 -20.71 -12.10
CA LEU A 261 12.55 -21.42 -12.97
C LEU A 261 12.49 -20.78 -14.36
N ASP A 262 12.52 -19.46 -14.46
CA ASP A 262 12.57 -18.74 -15.75
C ASP A 262 13.87 -19.05 -16.51
N ILE A 263 15.02 -19.12 -15.83
CA ILE A 263 16.29 -19.55 -16.45
C ILE A 263 16.18 -20.99 -16.95
N ALA A 264 15.60 -21.89 -16.16
CA ALA A 264 15.40 -23.28 -16.54
C ALA A 264 14.47 -23.43 -17.76
N LEU A 265 13.44 -22.58 -17.85
CA LEU A 265 12.56 -22.47 -19.02
C LEU A 265 13.33 -22.02 -20.27
N VAL A 266 14.07 -20.91 -20.17
CA VAL A 266 14.82 -20.34 -21.31
C VAL A 266 15.94 -21.26 -21.78
N SER A 267 16.62 -21.95 -20.86
CA SER A 267 17.63 -22.97 -21.19
C SER A 267 17.04 -24.30 -21.68
N ARG A 268 15.71 -24.39 -21.82
CA ARG A 268 14.96 -25.59 -22.22
C ARG A 268 15.31 -26.85 -21.42
N LEU A 269 15.74 -26.71 -20.17
CA LEU A 269 16.12 -27.83 -19.30
C LEU A 269 14.94 -28.76 -18.98
N HIS A 270 13.70 -28.30 -19.17
CA HIS A 270 12.48 -29.07 -18.98
C HIS A 270 12.15 -30.08 -20.09
N VAL A 271 12.73 -29.92 -21.30
CA VAL A 271 12.46 -30.77 -22.47
C VAL A 271 12.82 -32.24 -22.21
N PRO A 272 13.99 -32.58 -21.63
CA PRO A 272 14.31 -33.98 -21.31
C PRO A 272 13.40 -34.59 -20.23
N TYR A 273 12.74 -33.78 -19.40
CA TYR A 273 11.79 -34.25 -18.38
C TYR A 273 10.35 -34.40 -18.90
N GLY A 274 10.09 -34.06 -20.16
CA GLY A 274 8.76 -34.19 -20.78
C GLY A 274 7.71 -33.22 -20.22
N ILE A 275 8.12 -32.17 -19.50
CA ILE A 275 7.22 -31.15 -18.97
C ILE A 275 6.91 -30.18 -20.11
N GLY A 276 5.63 -30.00 -20.44
CA GLY A 276 5.23 -29.08 -21.50
C GLY A 276 5.49 -27.62 -21.12
N ASP A 277 6.04 -26.84 -22.06
CA ASP A 277 6.41 -25.42 -21.93
C ASP A 277 5.28 -24.57 -21.32
N LYS A 278 4.03 -24.89 -21.71
CA LYS A 278 2.79 -24.29 -21.19
C LYS A 278 2.68 -24.38 -19.65
N TYR A 279 2.94 -25.55 -19.07
CA TYR A 279 2.79 -25.75 -17.63
C TYR A 279 3.86 -24.99 -16.85
N MET A 280 5.09 -24.98 -17.36
CA MET A 280 6.21 -24.26 -16.74
C MET A 280 5.95 -22.75 -16.70
N VAL A 281 5.46 -22.17 -17.81
CA VAL A 281 5.09 -20.75 -17.90
C VAL A 281 3.93 -20.39 -16.96
N LEU A 282 2.91 -21.27 -16.86
CA LEU A 282 1.76 -21.06 -15.97
C LEU A 282 2.20 -20.99 -14.51
N TRP A 283 3.00 -21.96 -14.06
CA TRP A 283 3.47 -22.02 -12.68
C TRP A 283 4.44 -20.89 -12.34
N GLY A 284 5.38 -20.56 -13.23
CA GLY A 284 6.31 -19.46 -13.05
C GLY A 284 5.59 -18.12 -12.87
N SER A 285 4.64 -17.83 -13.75
CA SER A 285 3.85 -16.59 -13.71
C SER A 285 2.99 -16.50 -12.44
N ALA A 286 2.28 -17.58 -12.09
CA ALA A 286 1.44 -17.62 -10.90
C ALA A 286 2.24 -17.46 -9.60
N LEU A 287 3.45 -18.02 -9.54
CA LEU A 287 4.33 -17.90 -8.38
C LEU A 287 4.95 -16.50 -8.29
N ALA A 288 5.40 -15.94 -9.41
CA ALA A 288 5.93 -14.57 -9.49
C ALA A 288 4.91 -13.54 -8.98
N ASP A 289 3.67 -13.62 -9.46
CA ASP A 289 2.60 -12.69 -9.09
C ASP A 289 2.28 -12.76 -7.59
N ALA A 290 2.15 -13.97 -7.04
CA ALA A 290 1.90 -14.13 -5.61
C ALA A 290 3.03 -13.57 -4.75
N ILE A 291 4.29 -13.78 -5.13
CA ILE A 291 5.42 -13.32 -4.33
C ILE A 291 5.59 -11.80 -4.42
N ASN A 292 5.43 -11.20 -5.61
CA ASN A 292 5.47 -9.75 -5.76
C ASN A 292 4.41 -9.05 -4.90
N GLN A 293 3.22 -9.65 -4.83
CA GLN A 293 2.13 -9.13 -4.02
C GLN A 293 2.37 -9.36 -2.53
N PHE A 294 2.89 -10.53 -2.16
CA PHE A 294 3.32 -10.81 -0.79
C PHE A 294 4.42 -9.86 -0.30
N LYS A 295 5.30 -9.38 -1.20
CA LYS A 295 6.33 -8.37 -0.89
C LYS A 295 5.71 -7.01 -0.52
N MET A 296 4.64 -6.61 -1.19
CA MET A 296 3.96 -5.32 -0.99
C MET A 296 3.13 -5.30 0.31
N MET A 297 2.45 -6.39 0.65
CA MET A 297 1.50 -6.45 1.78
C MET A 297 2.02 -5.92 3.13
N PRO A 298 3.17 -6.41 3.66
CA PRO A 298 3.65 -6.01 4.98
C PRO A 298 4.02 -4.52 5.04
N PHE A 299 4.42 -3.95 3.90
CA PHE A 299 4.75 -2.53 3.82
C PHE A 299 3.52 -1.65 3.83
N LEU A 300 2.41 -2.07 3.22
CA LEU A 300 1.15 -1.33 3.33
C LEU A 300 0.63 -1.31 4.77
N ILE A 301 0.67 -2.46 5.45
CA ILE A 301 0.31 -2.57 6.87
C ILE A 301 1.22 -1.68 7.71
N LEU A 302 2.54 -1.75 7.48
CA LEU A 302 3.50 -0.94 8.21
C LEU A 302 3.31 0.55 7.93
N SER A 303 3.03 0.92 6.67
CA SER A 303 2.77 2.31 6.30
C SER A 303 1.55 2.82 7.07
N GLY A 304 0.44 2.07 7.10
CA GLY A 304 -0.75 2.45 7.86
C GLY A 304 -0.49 2.63 9.36
N GLN A 305 0.39 1.81 9.94
CA GLN A 305 0.77 1.90 11.37
C GLN A 305 1.73 3.05 11.68
N LEU A 306 2.64 3.39 10.75
CA LEU A 306 3.64 4.46 10.94
C LEU A 306 3.12 5.85 10.55
N CYS A 307 2.00 5.92 9.84
CA CYS A 307 1.43 7.20 9.42
C CYS A 307 0.96 8.02 10.63
N PRO A 308 1.45 9.26 10.83
CA PRO A 308 0.95 10.12 11.88
C PRO A 308 -0.49 10.58 11.56
N PRO A 309 -1.32 10.82 12.59
CA PRO A 309 -2.73 11.13 12.42
C PRO A 309 -2.92 12.40 11.58
N GLY A 310 -3.83 12.32 10.61
CA GLY A 310 -4.22 13.46 9.77
C GLY A 310 -3.40 13.67 8.48
N ILE A 311 -2.33 12.89 8.24
CA ILE A 311 -1.61 12.89 6.94
C ILE A 311 -1.43 11.47 6.34
N GLU A 312 -2.21 10.50 6.82
CA GLU A 312 -2.12 9.08 6.43
C GLU A 312 -2.22 8.88 4.93
N GLY A 313 -3.27 9.43 4.31
CA GLY A 313 -3.48 9.30 2.87
C GLY A 313 -2.35 9.94 2.06
N THR A 314 -1.81 11.07 2.50
CA THR A 314 -0.72 11.76 1.80
C THR A 314 0.61 10.99 1.91
N LEU A 315 0.92 10.44 3.08
CA LEU A 315 2.14 9.63 3.26
C LEU A 315 2.04 8.29 2.52
N PHE A 316 0.84 7.70 2.49
CA PHE A 316 0.56 6.51 1.69
C PHE A 316 0.67 6.78 0.19
N ALA A 317 0.12 7.90 -0.30
CA ALA A 317 0.26 8.31 -1.70
C ALA A 317 1.72 8.56 -2.08
N LEU A 318 2.51 9.16 -1.18
CA LEU A 318 3.95 9.32 -1.36
C LEU A 318 4.64 7.95 -1.47
N PHE A 319 4.31 7.00 -0.60
CA PHE A 319 4.83 5.64 -0.63
C PHE A 319 4.56 4.95 -1.97
N MET A 320 3.31 4.97 -2.43
CA MET A 320 2.92 4.39 -3.72
C MET A 320 3.62 5.07 -4.90
N SER A 321 3.77 6.39 -4.84
CA SER A 321 4.50 7.16 -5.86
C SER A 321 5.98 6.76 -5.94
N ILE A 322 6.64 6.58 -4.79
CA ILE A 322 8.03 6.10 -4.72
C ILE A 322 8.12 4.67 -5.29
N ASN A 323 7.17 3.80 -4.98
CA ASN A 323 7.13 2.44 -5.51
C ASN A 323 6.97 2.41 -7.04
N ASN A 324 6.05 3.21 -7.58
CA ASN A 324 5.82 3.33 -9.02
C ASN A 324 7.05 3.92 -9.73
N LEU A 325 7.71 4.91 -9.12
CA LEU A 325 8.98 5.43 -9.62
C LEU A 325 10.07 4.33 -9.65
N GLY A 326 10.17 3.54 -8.58
CA GLY A 326 11.11 2.42 -8.51
C GLY A 326 10.86 1.38 -9.62
N SER A 327 9.61 0.99 -9.84
CA SER A 327 9.20 0.07 -10.92
C SER A 327 9.49 0.64 -12.31
N THR A 328 9.27 1.94 -12.51
CA THR A 328 9.56 2.63 -13.78
C THR A 328 11.06 2.64 -14.06
N LEU A 329 11.88 2.97 -13.06
CA LEU A 329 13.35 2.91 -13.17
C LEU A 329 13.84 1.48 -13.41
N GLY A 330 13.28 0.49 -12.72
CA GLY A 330 13.59 -0.93 -12.95
C GLY A 330 13.25 -1.38 -14.38
N SER A 331 12.18 -0.84 -14.97
CA SER A 331 11.79 -1.09 -16.36
C SER A 331 12.74 -0.44 -17.36
N PHE A 332 13.18 0.80 -17.10
CA PHE A 332 14.23 1.43 -17.92
C PHE A 332 15.56 0.69 -17.83
N LEU A 333 15.95 0.24 -16.63
CA LEU A 333 17.15 -0.57 -16.43
C LEU A 333 17.06 -1.92 -17.14
N GLY A 334 15.89 -2.57 -17.11
CA GLY A 334 15.64 -3.81 -17.85
C GLY A 334 15.71 -3.63 -19.36
N ALA A 335 15.12 -2.55 -19.89
CA ALA A 335 15.23 -2.22 -21.32
C ALA A 335 16.68 -1.87 -21.73
N ALA A 336 17.40 -1.12 -20.89
CA ALA A 336 18.81 -0.83 -21.12
C ALA A 336 19.66 -2.11 -21.11
N LEU A 337 19.42 -3.01 -20.16
CA LEU A 337 20.08 -4.31 -20.07
C LEU A 337 19.81 -5.17 -21.31
N ALA A 338 18.55 -5.21 -21.78
CA ALA A 338 18.19 -5.92 -23.01
C ALA A 338 18.93 -5.37 -24.23
N SER A 339 19.06 -4.04 -24.33
CA SER A 339 19.83 -3.39 -25.39
C SER A 339 21.32 -3.69 -25.31
N VAL A 340 21.92 -3.70 -24.11
CA VAL A 340 23.36 -3.99 -23.92
C VAL A 340 23.68 -5.45 -24.26
N LEU A 341 22.78 -6.37 -23.92
CA LEU A 341 22.92 -7.80 -24.23
C LEU A 341 22.54 -8.15 -25.67
N ASN A 342 22.19 -7.15 -26.50
CA ASN A 342 21.71 -7.30 -27.88
C ASN A 342 20.59 -8.34 -28.02
N ILE A 343 19.67 -8.39 -27.04
CA ILE A 343 18.54 -9.31 -27.10
C ILE A 343 17.56 -8.75 -28.13
N SER A 344 17.51 -9.37 -29.30
CA SER A 344 16.59 -9.04 -30.38
C SER A 344 15.40 -9.99 -30.36
N THR A 345 14.29 -9.59 -30.97
CA THR A 345 13.10 -10.44 -31.14
C THR A 345 13.37 -11.73 -31.93
N ALA A 346 14.55 -11.84 -32.56
CA ALA A 346 14.98 -12.99 -33.36
C ALA A 346 16.14 -13.81 -32.74
N GLN A 347 16.78 -13.34 -31.67
CA GLN A 347 17.91 -14.03 -31.03
C GLN A 347 17.86 -13.84 -29.51
N PHE A 348 17.50 -14.92 -28.80
CA PHE A 348 17.31 -14.94 -27.35
C PHE A 348 18.45 -15.59 -26.56
N ASP A 349 19.59 -15.88 -27.20
CA ASP A 349 20.71 -16.63 -26.60
C ASP A 349 21.25 -16.00 -25.30
N ASN A 350 21.23 -14.66 -25.22
CA ASN A 350 21.68 -13.90 -24.05
C ASN A 350 20.58 -13.67 -22.99
N LEU A 351 19.35 -14.16 -23.20
CA LEU A 351 18.24 -13.96 -22.26
C LEU A 351 18.51 -14.63 -20.90
N ALA A 352 19.14 -15.81 -20.91
CA ALA A 352 19.54 -16.49 -19.69
C ALA A 352 20.59 -15.68 -18.89
N LEU A 353 21.49 -14.97 -19.57
CA LEU A 353 22.44 -14.06 -18.92
C LEU A 353 21.73 -12.84 -18.33
N GLY A 354 20.74 -12.27 -19.04
CA GLY A 354 19.88 -11.20 -18.54
C GLY A 354 19.12 -11.61 -17.27
N LEU A 355 18.54 -12.80 -17.26
CA LEU A 355 17.89 -13.39 -16.07
C LEU A 355 18.90 -13.65 -14.94
N GLY A 356 20.14 -14.03 -15.26
CA GLY A 356 21.22 -14.13 -14.28
C GLY A 356 21.54 -12.79 -13.59
N VAL A 357 21.59 -11.70 -14.36
CA VAL A 357 21.74 -10.34 -13.79
C VAL A 357 20.52 -9.98 -12.93
N GLN A 358 19.31 -10.33 -13.36
CA GLN A 358 18.09 -10.13 -12.59
C GLN A 358 18.08 -10.92 -11.27
N LEU A 359 18.61 -12.15 -11.26
CA LEU A 359 18.78 -12.97 -10.06
C LEU A 359 19.71 -12.30 -9.05
N ILE A 360 20.86 -11.81 -9.51
CA ILE A 360 21.81 -11.06 -8.66
C ILE A 360 21.15 -9.80 -8.11
N GLY A 361 20.44 -9.05 -8.96
CA GLY A 361 19.70 -7.85 -8.56
C GLY A 361 18.58 -8.14 -7.54
N THR A 362 18.01 -9.34 -7.56
CA THR A 362 17.00 -9.79 -6.58
C THR A 362 17.62 -10.19 -5.25
N LEU A 363 18.86 -10.66 -5.22
CA LEU A 363 19.55 -11.03 -3.97
C LEU A 363 20.20 -9.83 -3.27
N LEU A 364 20.58 -8.79 -4.03
CA LEU A 364 21.28 -7.62 -3.49
C LEU A 364 20.51 -6.90 -2.35
N PRO A 365 19.17 -6.68 -2.42
CA PRO A 365 18.41 -6.05 -1.35
C PRO A 365 18.40 -6.84 -0.03
N ILE A 366 18.63 -8.16 -0.07
CA ILE A 366 18.77 -9.00 1.13
C ILE A 366 19.98 -8.52 1.95
N GLY A 367 21.09 -8.16 1.31
CA GLY A 367 22.27 -7.60 1.99
C GLY A 367 21.97 -6.27 2.70
N PHE A 368 21.04 -5.48 2.17
CA PHE A 368 20.64 -4.19 2.74
C PHE A 368 19.53 -4.28 3.80
N LEU A 369 19.09 -5.48 4.20
CA LEU A 369 18.08 -5.69 5.26
C LEU A 369 18.48 -5.09 6.63
N PHE A 370 19.74 -4.69 6.81
CA PHE A 370 20.17 -3.94 7.98
C PHE A 370 19.41 -2.61 8.15
N LEU A 371 18.93 -1.98 7.06
CA LEU A 371 18.20 -0.71 7.10
C LEU A 371 16.84 -0.79 7.81
N ILE A 372 16.16 -1.95 7.75
CA ILE A 372 14.83 -2.11 8.36
C ILE A 372 15.01 -2.39 9.85
N PRO A 373 14.37 -1.69 10.81
CA PRO A 373 14.57 -1.96 12.25
C PRO A 373 14.26 -3.41 12.63
N LYS A 374 14.96 -3.97 13.63
CA LYS A 374 14.81 -5.39 14.06
C LYS A 374 13.47 -5.70 14.75
N GLU A 375 12.75 -4.67 15.17
CA GLU A 375 11.60 -4.75 16.10
C GLU A 375 10.25 -4.52 15.42
N VAL A 376 10.24 -4.23 14.12
CA VAL A 376 8.99 -4.01 13.40
C VAL A 376 8.34 -5.36 13.08
N THR A 377 7.26 -5.65 13.80
CA THR A 377 6.44 -6.85 13.61
C THR A 377 5.16 -6.44 12.89
N GLY A 378 4.57 -7.30 12.04
CA GLY A 378 3.33 -6.96 11.29
C GLY A 378 2.12 -6.61 12.18
N LEU A 379 2.22 -6.92 13.47
CA LEU A 379 1.37 -6.44 14.54
C LEU A 379 2.28 -5.98 15.68
N THR A 380 2.32 -4.69 15.97
CA THR A 380 2.81 -4.23 17.26
C THR A 380 1.77 -4.62 18.31
N SER A 381 2.10 -5.61 19.14
CA SER A 381 1.35 -5.89 20.37
C SER A 381 1.55 -4.77 21.38
#